data_AF-A0A7U6KSS6-F1
#
_entry.id   AF-A0A7U6KSS6-F1
#
_cell.length_a   1.000
_cell.length_b   1.000
_cell.length_c   1.000
_cell.angle_alpha   90.00
_cell.angle_beta   90.00
_cell.angle_gamma   90.00
#
_symmetry.space_group_name_H-M   'P 1'
#
loop_
_entity.id
_entity.type
_entity.pdbx_description
1 polymer ?
#
loop_
_entity_poly.entity_id
_entity_poly.type
_entity_poly.pdbx_seq_one_letter_code
_entity_poly.pdbx_strand_id
1 'polypeptide(L)' 'MTKKVRTYSDEFKAEAVKKIADNNGNVSATAKQLGIAMQTLSNW' A
#
# COMPACT_ATOMS: atom_id res chain seq x y z
N MET A 1 15.41 -2.81 19.17
CA MET A 1 14.55 -3.50 18.19
C MET A 1 14.70 -2.83 16.83
N THR A 2 15.53 -3.38 15.94
CA THR A 2 15.61 -2.91 14.55
C THR A 2 14.33 -3.31 13.85
N LYS A 3 13.38 -2.37 13.70
CA LYS A 3 12.21 -2.57 12.85
C LYS A 3 12.73 -2.84 11.44
N LYS A 4 12.55 -4.05 10.92
CA LYS A 4 12.82 -4.36 9.51
C LYS A 4 11.85 -3.49 8.70
N VAL A 5 12.34 -2.34 8.23
CA VAL A 5 11.58 -1.48 7.32
C VAL A 5 11.47 -2.26 6.03
N ARG A 6 10.26 -2.70 5.71
CA ARG A 6 9.95 -3.31 4.42
C ARG A 6 10.05 -2.18 3.40
N THR A 7 11.13 -2.13 2.64
CA THR A 7 11.33 -1.12 1.60
C THR A 7 10.52 -1.52 0.38
N TYR A 8 9.62 -0.64 -0.04
CA TYR A 8 8.87 -0.77 -1.28
C TYR A 8 9.47 0.19 -2.30
N SER A 9 9.61 -0.27 -3.54
CA SER A 9 10.07 0.59 -4.63
C SER A 9 9.03 1.68 -4.93
N ASP A 10 9.48 2.81 -5.48
CA ASP A 10 8.59 3.92 -5.75
C ASP A 10 7.59 3.58 -6.87
N GLU A 11 7.96 2.70 -7.81
CA GLU A 11 7.02 2.17 -8.81
C GLU A 11 5.88 1.38 -8.15
N PHE A 12 6.22 0.54 -7.17
CA PHE A 12 5.21 -0.23 -6.45
C PHE A 12 4.28 0.67 -5.64
N LYS A 13 4.81 1.73 -5.00
CA LYS A 13 3.98 2.70 -4.27
C LYS A 13 3.02 3.42 -5.22
N ALA A 14 3.51 3.89 -6.36
CA ALA A 14 2.68 4.59 -7.35
C ALA A 14 1.58 3.67 -7.91
N GLU A 15 1.89 2.41 -8.20
CA GLU A 15 0.91 1.43 -8.63
C GLU A 15 -0.11 1.13 -7.53
N ALA A 16 0.35 0.99 -6.28
CA ALA A 16 -0.51 0.73 -5.13
C ALA A 16 -1.50 1.88 -4.89
N VAL A 17 -1.05 3.14 -4.97
CA VAL A 17 -1.90 4.33 -4.81
C VAL A 17 -2.89 4.46 -5.97
N LYS A 18 -2.48 4.21 -7.22
CA LYS A 18 -3.42 4.16 -8.36
C LYS A 18 -4.54 3.16 -8.13
N LYS A 19 -4.18 1.98 -7.63
CA LYS A 19 -5.13 0.88 -7.38
C LYS A 19 -6.15 1.20 -6.29
N ILE A 20 -5.86 2.15 -5.40
CA ILE A 20 -6.84 2.68 -4.44
C ILE A 20 -7.96 3.42 -5.18
N ALA A 21 -7.61 4.24 -6.18
CA ALA A 21 -8.58 4.96 -6.99
C ALA A 21 -9.46 3.98 -7.80
N ASP A 22 -8.87 2.93 -8.37
CA ASP A 22 -9.61 1.87 -9.07
C ASP A 22 -10.58 1.11 -8.14
N ASN A 23 -10.21 0.94 -6.87
CA ASN A 23 -11.05 0.31 -5.84
C ASN A 23 -12.02 1.31 -5.17
N ASN A 24 -12.42 2.38 -5.85
CA ASN A 24 -13.34 3.40 -5.35
C ASN A 24 -12.86 4.05 -4.03
N GLY A 25 -11.55 4.28 -3.91
CA GLY A 25 -10.94 4.82 -2.69
C GLY A 25 -10.76 3.81 -1.56
N ASN A 26 -11.03 2.52 -1.77
CA ASN A 26 -10.99 1.53 -0.70
C ASN A 26 -9.56 1.05 -0.40
N VAL A 27 -8.92 1.74 0.55
CA VAL A 27 -7.57 1.42 1.05
C VAL A 27 -7.51 0.01 1.68
N SER A 28 -8.57 -0.44 2.37
CA SER A 28 -8.58 -1.74 3.04
C SER A 28 -8.56 -2.90 2.03
N ALA A 29 -9.45 -2.84 1.03
CA ALA A 29 -9.52 -3.82 -0.04
C ALA A 29 -8.20 -3.88 -0.82
N THR A 30 -7.65 -2.71 -1.16
CA THR A 30 -6.39 -2.58 -1.90
C THR A 30 -5.21 -3.13 -1.10
N ALA A 31 -5.10 -2.80 0.19
CA ALA A 31 -4.03 -3.32 1.06
C ALA A 31 -4.10 -4.85 1.20
N LYS A 32 -5.31 -5.41 1.33
CA LYS A 32 -5.53 -6.85 1.37
C LYS A 32 -5.14 -7.54 0.05
N GLN A 33 -5.47 -6.94 -1.09
CA GLN A 33 -5.09 -7.44 -2.42
C GLN A 33 -3.56 -7.42 -2.62
N LEU A 34 -2.90 -6.35 -2.18
CA LEU A 34 -1.45 -6.18 -2.32
C LEU A 34 -0.66 -6.93 -1.23
N GLY A 35 -1.32 -7.50 -0.22
CA GLY A 35 -0.67 -8.19 0.89
C GLY A 35 0.20 -7.27 1.76
N ILE A 36 -0.14 -5.98 1.82
CA ILE A 36 0.56 -4.99 2.63
C ILE A 36 -0.32 -4.50 3.78
N ALA A 37 0.30 -3.93 4.81
CA ALA A 37 -0.45 -3.36 5.91
C ALA A 37 -1.26 -2.14 5.42
N MET A 38 -2.52 -2.06 5.82
CA MET A 38 -3.39 -0.91 5.50
C MET A 38 -2.77 0.42 5.93
N GLN A 39 -2.08 0.42 7.08
CA GLN A 39 -1.38 1.60 7.58
C GLN A 39 -0.17 1.99 6.71
N THR A 40 0.47 1.02 6.05
CA THR A 40 1.51 1.30 5.06
C THR A 40 0.90 2.02 3.86
N LEU A 41 -0.21 1.51 3.34
CA LEU A 41 -0.91 2.10 2.19
C LEU A 41 -1.52 3.47 2.51
N SER A 42 -1.99 3.67 3.75
CA SER A 42 -2.53 4.95 4.23
C SER A 42 -1.46 6.02 4.50
N ASN A 43 -0.18 5.61 4.62
CA ASN A 43 0.94 6.53 4.75
C ASN A 43 1.54 6.92 3.39
N TRP A 44 1.01 6.38 2.29
CA TRP A 44 1.43 6.67 0.91
C TRP A 44 0.44 7.59 0.21
#